data_AF-A0AAE1AQR0-F1
#
_entry.id   AF-A0AAE1AQR0-F1
#
_cell.length_a   1.000
_cell.length_b   1.000
_cell.length_c   1.000
_cell.angle_alpha   90.00
_cell.angle_beta   90.00
_cell.angle_gamma   90.00
#
_symmetry.space_group_name_H-M   'P 1'
#
loop_
_entity.id
_entity.type
_entity.pdbx_description
1 polymer ?
#
loop_
_entity_poly.entity_id
_entity_poly.type
_entity_poly.pdbx_seq_one_letter_code
_entity_poly.pdbx_strand_id
1 'polypeptide(L)'
;MRTCFRTAFVLTGSVLNTLITSMLCFYGNLLPYIDSYNYAYRTRIRLDVDPLWVSSAYSCTSIIGMIFSSSVEQRFGLYLSILGSDMIVSLSVLSGYFTVTEPLALAVVFGGLQGIFVGIAYALAQKLLLQTMAIHKGLATGIMSIGSMLGGLLCIGLAFAVINPSNRKPDLTVDSKVFFSDHSLVDKVQIFFLVVGAIKIVTTLIGTFLMYIGTREILQNIKQ
;
A
#
# COMPACT_ATOMS: atom_id res chain seq x y z
N MET A 1 17.06 3.10 -30.33
CA MET A 1 15.84 3.78 -29.79
C MET A 1 14.92 2.85 -28.98
N ARG A 2 14.62 1.61 -29.42
CA ARG A 2 13.66 0.72 -28.73
C ARG A 2 14.00 0.36 -27.27
N THR A 3 15.28 0.21 -26.90
CA THR A 3 15.68 -0.20 -25.55
C THR A 3 15.38 0.86 -24.47
N CYS A 4 15.52 2.14 -24.80
CA CYS A 4 15.29 3.24 -23.85
C CYS A 4 13.82 3.35 -23.45
N PHE A 5 12.90 3.26 -24.43
CA PHE A 5 11.45 3.26 -24.19
C PHE A 5 11.00 2.10 -23.30
N ARG A 6 11.62 0.93 -23.44
CA ARG A 6 11.28 -0.26 -22.64
C ARG A 6 11.70 -0.13 -21.19
N THR A 7 12.92 0.35 -20.96
CA THR A 7 13.39 0.67 -19.62
C THR A 7 12.50 1.72 -18.98
N ALA A 8 12.09 2.75 -19.74
CA ALA A 8 11.15 3.75 -19.26
C ALA A 8 9.80 3.13 -18.84
N PHE A 9 9.21 2.24 -19.65
CA PHE A 9 7.95 1.58 -19.28
C PHE A 9 8.05 0.73 -18.02
N VAL A 10 9.11 -0.10 -17.88
CA VAL A 10 9.31 -0.90 -16.67
C VAL A 10 9.53 0.00 -15.46
N LEU A 11 10.35 1.06 -15.61
CA LEU A 11 10.64 1.99 -14.52
C LEU A 11 9.40 2.75 -14.07
N THR A 12 8.67 3.38 -14.99
CA THR A 12 7.41 4.09 -14.71
C THR A 12 6.37 3.14 -14.12
N GLY A 13 6.26 1.92 -14.67
CA GLY A 13 5.37 0.90 -14.16
C GLY A 13 5.70 0.49 -12.72
N SER A 14 6.97 0.25 -12.41
CA SER A 14 7.43 -0.06 -11.06
C SER A 14 7.16 1.08 -10.07
N VAL A 15 7.34 2.34 -10.47
CA VAL A 15 7.02 3.52 -9.64
C VAL A 15 5.51 3.63 -9.36
N LEU A 16 4.67 3.42 -10.38
CA LEU A 16 3.21 3.42 -10.19
C LEU A 16 2.75 2.26 -9.32
N ASN A 17 3.42 1.10 -9.42
CA ASN A 17 3.10 -0.07 -8.62
C ASN A 17 3.45 0.12 -7.14
N THR A 18 4.54 0.82 -6.83
CA THR A 18 4.94 1.13 -5.45
C THR A 18 4.25 2.35 -4.86
N LEU A 19 3.52 3.13 -5.67
CA LEU A 19 2.90 4.39 -5.27
C LEU A 19 2.06 4.22 -3.99
N ILE A 20 0.97 3.45 -4.04
CA ILE A 20 0.07 3.24 -2.90
C ILE A 20 0.39 1.91 -2.20
N THR A 21 1.67 1.71 -1.91
CA THR A 21 2.17 0.50 -1.25
C THR A 21 2.74 0.83 0.14
N SER A 22 3.11 2.09 0.39
CA SER A 22 3.77 2.51 1.64
C SER A 22 2.82 2.98 2.72
N MET A 23 2.12 2.03 3.35
CA MET A 23 1.33 2.28 4.55
C MET A 23 2.11 3.07 5.61
N LEU A 24 3.36 2.67 5.88
CA LEU A 24 4.20 3.29 6.93
C LEU A 24 4.47 4.78 6.73
N CYS A 25 4.43 5.29 5.49
CA CYS A 25 4.72 6.69 5.21
C CYS A 25 3.56 7.63 5.58
N PHE A 26 2.33 7.12 5.67
CA PHE A 26 1.15 7.94 5.99
C PHE A 26 0.38 7.44 7.22
N TYR A 27 0.66 6.24 7.73
CA TYR A 27 -0.11 5.66 8.83
C TYR A 27 -0.09 6.53 10.10
N GLY A 28 1.05 7.17 10.40
CA GLY A 28 1.14 8.10 11.54
C GLY A 28 0.19 9.30 11.42
N ASN A 29 -0.12 9.76 10.20
CA ASN A 29 -1.12 10.80 9.96
C ASN A 29 -2.56 10.27 10.11
N LEU A 30 -2.78 8.99 9.81
CA LEU A 30 -4.08 8.34 9.92
C LEU A 30 -4.41 7.93 11.37
N LEU A 31 -3.38 7.69 12.19
CA LEU A 31 -3.51 7.17 13.55
C LEU A 31 -4.49 7.95 14.43
N PRO A 32 -4.45 9.31 14.51
CA PRO A 32 -5.40 10.06 15.34
C PRO A 32 -6.87 9.88 14.90
N TYR A 33 -7.10 9.67 13.61
CA TYR A 33 -8.45 9.44 13.08
C TYR A 33 -8.95 8.03 13.39
N ILE A 34 -8.08 7.02 13.26
CA ILE A 34 -8.40 5.63 13.64
C ILE A 34 -8.64 5.54 15.16
N ASP A 35 -7.78 6.16 15.97
CA ASP A 35 -7.94 6.21 17.43
C ASP A 35 -9.27 6.86 17.83
N SER A 36 -9.62 7.98 17.19
CA SER A 36 -10.91 8.65 17.42
C SER A 36 -12.09 7.79 16.99
N TYR A 37 -11.96 7.05 15.89
CA TYR A 37 -12.98 6.10 15.42
C TYR A 37 -13.19 4.96 16.41
N ASN A 38 -12.11 4.32 16.86
CA ASN A 38 -12.17 3.25 17.84
C ASN A 38 -12.76 3.75 19.16
N TYR A 39 -12.40 4.96 19.60
CA TYR A 39 -12.96 5.55 20.80
C TYR A 39 -14.46 5.84 20.67
N ALA A 40 -14.89 6.44 19.56
CA ALA A 40 -16.29 6.76 19.29
C ALA A 40 -17.19 5.52 19.26
N TYR A 41 -16.67 4.41 18.74
CA TYR A 41 -17.37 3.14 18.61
C TYR A 41 -16.94 2.05 19.60
N ARG A 42 -16.25 2.43 20.69
CA ARG A 42 -15.65 1.50 21.67
C ARG A 42 -16.61 0.49 22.28
N THR A 43 -17.90 0.85 22.40
CA THR A 43 -18.94 -0.06 22.91
C THR A 43 -19.26 -1.24 22.00
N ARG A 44 -18.81 -1.17 20.73
CA ARG A 44 -18.99 -2.22 19.71
C ARG A 44 -17.74 -3.07 19.50
N ILE A 45 -16.60 -2.65 20.05
CA ILE A 45 -15.31 -3.34 19.93
C ILE A 45 -15.32 -4.59 20.81
N ARG A 46 -14.91 -5.72 20.24
CA ARG A 46 -14.79 -6.98 21.00
C ARG A 46 -13.44 -7.12 21.66
N LEU A 47 -12.37 -6.78 20.94
CA LEU A 47 -11.00 -6.83 21.44
C LEU A 47 -10.32 -5.47 21.19
N ASP A 48 -10.10 -4.75 22.28
CA ASP A 48 -9.36 -3.50 22.22
C ASP A 48 -7.85 -3.80 22.09
N VAL A 49 -7.26 -3.38 20.97
CA VAL A 49 -5.83 -3.49 20.72
C VAL A 49 -5.31 -2.14 20.25
N ASP A 50 -4.07 -1.84 20.63
CA ASP A 50 -3.42 -0.59 20.23
C ASP A 50 -3.34 -0.50 18.69
N PRO A 51 -3.86 0.56 18.05
CA PRO A 51 -3.82 0.69 16.60
C PRO A 51 -2.40 0.73 16.01
N LEU A 52 -1.34 0.90 16.80
CA LEU A 52 0.04 0.70 16.36
C LEU A 52 0.31 -0.74 15.91
N TRP A 53 -0.45 -1.74 16.40
CA TRP A 53 -0.34 -3.14 15.97
C TRP A 53 -0.48 -3.31 14.47
N VAL A 54 -1.28 -2.48 13.81
CA VAL A 54 -1.44 -2.50 12.35
C VAL A 54 -0.09 -2.26 11.66
N SER A 55 0.64 -1.23 12.09
CA SER A 55 1.94 -0.85 11.50
C SER A 55 3.05 -1.87 11.82
N SER A 56 3.02 -2.45 13.02
CA SER A 56 3.92 -3.53 13.42
C SER A 56 3.66 -4.79 12.60
N ALA A 57 2.39 -5.21 12.49
CA ALA A 57 1.98 -6.38 11.71
C ALA A 57 2.40 -6.22 10.24
N TYR A 58 2.13 -5.05 9.63
CA TYR A 58 2.57 -4.74 8.27
C TYR A 58 4.09 -4.87 8.10
N SER A 59 4.86 -4.30 9.02
CA SER A 59 6.33 -4.30 8.92
C SER A 59 6.89 -5.72 9.03
N CYS A 60 6.43 -6.50 10.02
CA CYS A 60 6.90 -7.88 10.20
C CYS A 60 6.51 -8.78 9.03
N THR A 61 5.26 -8.70 8.59
CA THR A 61 4.74 -9.57 7.54
C THR A 61 5.24 -9.22 6.15
N SER A 62 5.60 -7.96 5.89
CA SER A 62 6.22 -7.57 4.61
C SER A 62 7.60 -8.21 4.41
N ILE A 63 8.41 -8.30 5.48
CA ILE A 63 9.69 -9.03 5.43
C ILE A 63 9.45 -10.51 5.13
N ILE A 64 8.45 -11.12 5.78
CA ILE A 64 8.07 -12.52 5.52
C ILE A 64 7.64 -12.69 4.05
N GLY A 65 6.81 -11.79 3.54
CA GLY A 65 6.37 -11.79 2.15
C GLY A 65 7.53 -11.72 1.15
N MET A 66 8.53 -10.88 1.41
CA MET A 66 9.73 -10.79 0.56
C MET A 66 10.49 -12.12 0.49
N ILE A 67 10.62 -12.86 1.60
CA ILE A 67 11.29 -14.16 1.64
C ILE A 67 10.59 -15.17 0.74
N PHE A 68 9.26 -15.21 0.76
CA PHE A 68 8.47 -16.17 -0.02
C PHE A 68 8.22 -15.76 -1.48
N SER A 69 8.63 -14.55 -1.89
CA SER A 69 8.40 -14.02 -3.23
C SER A 69 8.86 -14.97 -4.36
N SER A 70 10.03 -15.58 -4.20
CA SER A 70 10.61 -16.49 -5.21
C SER A 70 9.76 -17.75 -5.41
N SER A 71 9.21 -18.30 -4.33
CA SER A 71 8.34 -19.49 -4.39
C SER A 71 7.03 -19.19 -5.12
N VAL A 72 6.46 -17.99 -4.88
CA VAL A 72 5.24 -17.54 -5.57
C VAL A 72 5.52 -17.32 -7.06
N GLU A 73 6.64 -16.69 -7.41
CA GLU A 73 7.06 -16.52 -8.80
C GLU A 73 7.25 -17.86 -9.53
N GLN A 74 7.91 -18.84 -8.92
CA GLN A 74 8.12 -20.15 -9.56
C GLN A 74 6.80 -20.87 -9.88
N ARG A 75 5.77 -20.66 -9.05
CA ARG A 75 4.47 -21.33 -9.20
C ARG A 75 3.54 -20.66 -10.21
N PHE A 76 3.47 -19.33 -10.21
CA PHE A 76 2.49 -18.59 -11.04
C PHE A 76 3.14 -17.77 -12.16
N GLY A 77 4.46 -17.63 -12.16
CA GLY A 77 5.19 -16.74 -13.04
C GLY A 77 5.18 -15.29 -12.56
N LEU A 78 6.17 -14.51 -12.99
CA LEU A 78 6.44 -13.17 -12.46
C LEU A 78 5.23 -12.22 -12.50
N TYR A 79 4.56 -12.09 -13.64
CA TYR A 79 3.47 -11.11 -13.81
C TYR A 79 2.20 -11.46 -13.05
N LEU A 80 1.80 -12.73 -13.07
CA LEU A 80 0.62 -13.17 -12.32
C LEU A 80 0.88 -13.08 -10.82
N SER A 81 2.10 -13.35 -10.37
CA SER A 81 2.49 -13.18 -8.97
C SER A 81 2.47 -11.71 -8.53
N ILE A 82 2.98 -10.78 -9.36
CA ILE A 82 2.89 -9.34 -9.07
C ILE A 82 1.41 -8.95 -9.03
N LEU A 83 0.67 -9.12 -10.14
CA LEU A 83 -0.72 -8.70 -10.26
C LEU A 83 -1.61 -9.30 -9.16
N GLY A 84 -1.49 -10.60 -8.90
CA GLY A 84 -2.28 -11.29 -7.90
C GLY A 84 -2.02 -10.78 -6.49
N SER A 85 -0.75 -10.57 -6.13
CA SER A 85 -0.38 -9.99 -4.84
C SER A 85 -0.96 -8.59 -4.70
N ASP A 86 -0.81 -7.78 -5.74
CA ASP A 86 -1.25 -6.40 -5.78
C ASP A 86 -2.77 -6.22 -5.71
N MET A 87 -3.53 -7.15 -6.29
CA MET A 87 -4.98 -7.21 -6.14
C MET A 87 -5.38 -7.57 -4.71
N ILE A 88 -4.70 -8.52 -4.06
CA ILE A 88 -4.97 -8.85 -2.65
C ILE A 88 -4.65 -7.68 -1.73
N VAL A 89 -3.55 -6.96 -1.97
CA VAL A 89 -3.24 -5.71 -1.26
C VAL A 89 -4.35 -4.68 -1.48
N SER A 90 -4.86 -4.54 -2.71
CA SER A 90 -5.94 -3.57 -2.97
C SER A 90 -7.23 -3.94 -2.24
N LEU A 91 -7.56 -5.24 -2.20
CA LEU A 91 -8.69 -5.74 -1.44
C LEU A 91 -8.51 -5.56 0.07
N SER A 92 -7.29 -5.71 0.60
CA SER A 92 -7.03 -5.47 2.02
C SER A 92 -7.23 -3.99 2.38
N VAL A 93 -6.81 -3.06 1.52
CA VAL A 93 -7.10 -1.63 1.70
C VAL A 93 -8.60 -1.36 1.67
N LEU A 94 -9.32 -1.85 0.65
CA LEU A 94 -10.77 -1.65 0.53
C LEU A 94 -11.54 -2.25 1.73
N SER A 95 -11.11 -3.41 2.20
CA SER A 95 -11.70 -4.07 3.36
C SER A 95 -11.57 -3.25 4.64
N GLY A 96 -10.65 -2.28 4.68
CA GLY A 96 -10.51 -1.29 5.74
C GLY A 96 -11.82 -0.59 6.09
N TYR A 97 -12.71 -0.39 5.12
CA TYR A 97 -14.07 0.12 5.35
C TYR A 97 -14.84 -0.69 6.41
N PHE A 98 -14.71 -2.01 6.36
CA PHE A 98 -15.35 -2.94 7.29
C PHE A 98 -14.46 -3.20 8.51
N THR A 99 -13.16 -3.42 8.32
CA THR A 99 -12.28 -3.88 9.40
C THR A 99 -11.94 -2.80 10.41
N VAL A 100 -12.06 -1.51 10.08
CA VAL A 100 -11.79 -0.41 11.02
C VAL A 100 -12.74 -0.40 12.23
N THR A 101 -13.88 -1.10 12.18
CA THR A 101 -14.77 -1.26 13.35
C THR A 101 -14.22 -2.17 14.43
N GLU A 102 -13.23 -3.02 14.10
CA GLU A 102 -12.63 -3.96 15.04
C GLU A 102 -11.10 -3.85 14.93
N PRO A 103 -10.40 -3.23 15.91
CA PRO A 103 -8.98 -2.92 15.81
C PRO A 103 -8.10 -4.15 15.50
N LEU A 104 -8.43 -5.31 16.07
CA LEU A 104 -7.73 -6.56 15.75
C LEU A 104 -7.93 -6.98 14.29
N ALA A 105 -9.15 -6.87 13.76
CA ALA A 105 -9.43 -7.22 12.37
C ALA A 105 -8.66 -6.29 11.42
N LEU A 106 -8.60 -4.99 11.75
CA LEU A 106 -7.78 -4.03 11.00
C LEU A 106 -6.30 -4.41 11.03
N ALA A 107 -5.76 -4.78 12.20
CA ALA A 107 -4.37 -5.19 12.34
C ALA A 107 -4.04 -6.47 11.54
N VAL A 108 -4.95 -7.44 11.50
CA VAL A 108 -4.76 -8.69 10.76
C VAL A 108 -4.88 -8.48 9.25
N VAL A 109 -5.90 -7.74 8.79
CA VAL A 109 -6.19 -7.62 7.35
C VAL A 109 -5.42 -6.46 6.71
N PHE A 110 -5.59 -5.24 7.21
CA PHE A 110 -4.93 -4.04 6.68
C PHE A 110 -3.45 -3.97 7.10
N GLY A 111 -3.09 -4.53 8.26
CA GLY A 111 -1.69 -4.69 8.65
C GLY A 111 -1.05 -5.95 8.06
N GLY A 112 -1.41 -7.12 8.62
CA GLY A 112 -0.75 -8.40 8.35
C GLY A 112 -0.90 -8.91 6.92
N LEU A 113 -2.13 -9.15 6.46
CA LEU A 113 -2.38 -9.67 5.11
C LEU A 113 -1.82 -8.72 4.05
N GLN A 114 -2.05 -7.41 4.22
CA GLN A 114 -1.46 -6.40 3.35
C GLN A 114 0.06 -6.50 3.31
N GLY A 115 0.72 -6.56 4.47
CA GLY A 115 2.17 -6.63 4.56
C GLY A 115 2.75 -7.81 3.78
N ILE A 116 2.21 -9.02 3.95
CA ILE A 116 2.64 -10.23 3.21
C ILE A 116 2.66 -9.96 1.70
N PHE A 117 1.54 -9.52 1.15
CA PHE A 117 1.41 -9.39 -0.30
C PHE A 117 2.12 -8.15 -0.87
N VAL A 118 2.26 -7.08 -0.07
CA VAL A 118 3.16 -5.97 -0.41
C VAL A 118 4.61 -6.47 -0.51
N GLY A 119 5.07 -7.26 0.46
CA GLY A 119 6.43 -7.82 0.45
C GLY A 119 6.71 -8.64 -0.81
N ILE A 120 5.76 -9.48 -1.20
CA ILE A 120 5.85 -10.28 -2.44
C ILE A 120 5.90 -9.37 -3.67
N ALA A 121 4.92 -8.49 -3.83
CA ALA A 121 4.83 -7.60 -4.99
C ALA A 121 6.07 -6.71 -5.14
N TYR A 122 6.53 -6.13 -4.03
CA TYR A 122 7.71 -5.26 -4.00
C TYR A 122 8.98 -6.01 -4.41
N ALA A 123 9.25 -7.19 -3.84
CA ALA A 123 10.43 -7.98 -4.16
C ALA A 123 10.46 -8.39 -5.65
N LEU A 124 9.32 -8.80 -6.21
CA LEU A 124 9.21 -9.20 -7.60
C LEU A 124 9.31 -8.01 -8.58
N ALA A 125 8.69 -6.87 -8.26
CA ALA A 125 8.83 -5.66 -9.05
C ALA A 125 10.29 -5.14 -9.04
N GLN A 126 10.94 -5.20 -7.88
CA GLN A 126 12.36 -4.84 -7.75
C GLN A 126 13.25 -5.80 -8.55
N LYS A 127 12.99 -7.11 -8.49
CA LYS A 127 13.69 -8.11 -9.32
C LYS A 127 13.60 -7.77 -10.80
N LEU A 128 12.40 -7.51 -11.31
CA LEU A 128 12.18 -7.16 -12.71
C LEU A 128 12.97 -5.90 -13.11
N LEU A 129 12.93 -4.89 -12.24
CA LEU A 129 13.62 -3.63 -12.47
C LEU A 129 15.14 -3.80 -12.51
N LEU A 130 15.70 -4.58 -11.59
CA LEU A 130 17.13 -4.88 -11.53
C LEU A 130 17.62 -5.70 -12.73
N GLN A 131 16.77 -6.57 -13.28
CA GLN A 131 17.05 -7.28 -14.52
C GLN A 131 17.03 -6.33 -15.74
N THR A 132 16.12 -5.36 -15.73
CA THR A 132 15.96 -4.40 -16.83
C THR A 132 17.06 -3.32 -16.82
N MET A 133 17.52 -2.88 -15.64
CA MET A 133 18.54 -1.85 -15.45
C MET A 133 19.82 -2.43 -14.80
N ALA A 134 20.36 -3.51 -15.38
CA ALA A 134 21.47 -4.26 -14.78
C ALA A 134 22.76 -3.45 -14.52
N ILE A 135 23.01 -2.40 -15.32
CA ILE A 135 24.19 -1.50 -15.15
C ILE A 135 23.94 -0.46 -14.05
N HIS A 136 22.70 0.02 -13.91
CA HIS A 136 22.35 1.15 -13.03
C HIS A 136 21.41 0.71 -11.89
N LYS A 137 21.73 -0.42 -11.25
CA LYS A 137 20.87 -1.05 -10.24
C LYS A 137 20.48 -0.11 -9.09
N GLY A 138 21.45 0.64 -8.55
CA GLY A 138 21.21 1.59 -7.45
C GLY A 138 20.29 2.75 -7.85
N LEU A 139 20.46 3.29 -9.06
CA LEU A 139 19.56 4.31 -9.60
C LEU A 139 18.14 3.76 -9.78
N ALA A 140 18.02 2.53 -10.29
CA ALA A 140 16.73 1.89 -10.51
C ALA A 140 15.96 1.70 -9.18
N THR A 141 16.62 1.16 -8.16
CA THR A 141 16.01 1.00 -6.82
C THR A 141 15.67 2.34 -6.18
N GLY A 142 16.53 3.35 -6.36
CA GLY A 142 16.29 4.71 -5.87
C GLY A 142 15.01 5.31 -6.47
N ILE A 143 14.88 5.25 -7.80
CA ILE A 143 13.70 5.78 -8.50
C ILE A 143 12.43 5.01 -8.10
N MET A 144 12.47 3.67 -8.01
CA MET A 144 11.33 2.88 -7.57
C MET A 144 10.85 3.26 -6.15
N SER A 145 11.80 3.57 -5.26
CA SER A 145 11.50 4.00 -3.88
C SER A 145 10.81 5.38 -3.81
N ILE A 146 10.99 6.24 -4.83
CA ILE A 146 10.30 7.53 -4.90
C ILE A 146 8.78 7.32 -5.00
N GLY A 147 8.32 6.28 -5.69
CA GLY A 147 6.89 5.96 -5.79
C GLY A 147 6.25 5.81 -4.42
N SER A 148 6.82 4.96 -3.58
CA SER A 148 6.44 4.78 -2.18
C SER A 148 6.34 6.08 -1.38
N MET A 149 7.31 6.99 -1.52
CA MET A 149 7.29 8.28 -0.80
C MET A 149 6.21 9.22 -1.33
N LEU A 150 6.08 9.35 -2.66
CA LEU A 150 5.07 10.19 -3.30
C LEU A 150 3.66 9.71 -2.98
N GLY A 151 3.41 8.41 -2.96
CA GLY A 151 2.10 7.89 -2.58
C GLY A 151 1.80 8.05 -1.10
N GLY A 152 2.81 8.01 -0.22
CA GLY A 152 2.65 8.43 1.18
C GLY A 152 2.14 9.87 1.29
N LEU A 153 2.76 10.82 0.58
CA LEU A 153 2.32 12.22 0.53
C LEU A 153 0.90 12.36 -0.06
N LEU A 154 0.60 11.60 -1.12
CA LEU A 154 -0.73 11.56 -1.72
C LEU A 154 -1.78 11.09 -0.70
N CYS A 155 -1.50 10.01 0.02
CA CYS A 155 -2.40 9.47 1.05
C CYS A 155 -2.61 10.45 2.21
N ILE A 156 -1.57 11.19 2.62
CA ILE A 156 -1.72 12.26 3.63
C ILE A 156 -2.65 13.37 3.10
N GLY A 157 -2.45 13.80 1.86
CA GLY A 157 -3.33 14.78 1.20
C GLY A 157 -4.77 14.28 1.06
N LEU A 158 -4.96 13.00 0.76
CA LEU A 158 -6.27 12.35 0.70
C LEU A 158 -6.92 12.26 2.08
N ALA A 159 -6.17 11.93 3.13
CA ALA A 159 -6.69 11.90 4.49
C ALA A 159 -7.18 13.29 4.91
N PHE A 160 -6.42 14.33 4.56
CA PHE A 160 -6.86 15.72 4.73
C PHE A 160 -8.14 16.01 3.94
N ALA A 161 -8.16 15.77 2.63
CA ALA A 161 -9.28 16.13 1.78
C ALA A 161 -10.58 15.34 2.09
N VAL A 162 -10.44 14.06 2.44
CA VAL A 162 -11.57 13.15 2.70
C VAL A 162 -12.04 13.25 4.13
N ILE A 163 -11.14 13.11 5.11
CA ILE A 163 -11.53 12.99 6.53
C ILE A 163 -11.69 14.39 7.14
N ASN A 164 -10.66 15.24 7.02
CA ASN A 164 -10.56 16.50 7.75
C ASN A 164 -10.22 17.72 6.87
N PRO A 165 -11.08 18.09 5.90
CA PRO A 165 -10.78 19.13 4.91
C PRO A 165 -10.66 20.52 5.52
N SER A 166 -11.25 20.74 6.70
CA SER A 166 -11.18 22.01 7.43
C SER A 166 -10.01 22.06 8.44
N ASN A 167 -9.13 21.05 8.47
CA ASN A 167 -8.02 20.95 9.41
C ASN A 167 -8.42 21.15 10.88
N ARG A 168 -9.55 20.58 11.29
CA ARG A 168 -10.03 20.66 12.67
C ARG A 168 -8.99 20.03 13.59
N LYS A 169 -8.87 20.57 14.79
CA LYS A 169 -8.02 19.99 15.84
C LYS A 169 -8.85 19.03 16.68
N PRO A 170 -8.25 17.95 17.23
CA PRO A 170 -8.88 17.13 18.26
C PRO A 170 -9.36 18.01 19.43
N ASP A 171 -10.55 17.73 19.93
CA ASP A 171 -11.27 18.57 20.90
C ASP A 171 -11.70 17.81 22.16
N LEU A 172 -11.58 16.49 22.17
CA LEU A 172 -11.94 15.63 23.29
C LEU A 172 -10.70 15.05 23.96
N THR A 173 -10.48 15.35 25.24
CA THR A 173 -9.37 14.79 26.04
C THR A 173 -9.87 13.73 27.02
N VAL A 174 -9.34 12.52 26.95
CA VAL A 174 -9.67 11.39 27.83
C VAL A 174 -8.40 10.65 28.19
N ASP A 175 -8.12 10.45 29.47
CA ASP A 175 -6.95 9.72 29.99
C ASP A 175 -5.62 10.16 29.34
N SER A 176 -5.43 11.47 29.15
CA SER A 176 -4.26 12.09 28.50
C SER A 176 -4.13 11.83 26.99
N LYS A 177 -5.11 11.19 26.35
CA LYS A 177 -5.23 11.09 24.89
C LYS A 177 -6.21 12.14 24.36
N VAL A 178 -6.01 12.58 23.12
CA VAL A 178 -6.88 13.57 22.47
C VAL A 178 -7.52 12.96 21.23
N PHE A 179 -8.84 13.14 21.10
CA PHE A 179 -9.68 12.55 20.07
C PHE A 179 -10.53 13.63 19.37
N PHE A 180 -11.07 13.28 18.21
CA PHE A 180 -12.12 14.04 17.55
C PHE A 180 -13.49 13.58 18.07
N SER A 181 -14.27 14.50 18.63
CA SER A 181 -15.64 14.24 19.10
C SER A 181 -16.68 14.20 17.96
N ASP A 182 -16.37 14.85 16.84
CA ASP A 182 -17.27 15.01 15.72
C ASP A 182 -17.44 13.71 14.92
N HIS A 183 -18.57 13.05 15.12
CA HIS A 183 -18.95 11.84 14.38
C HIS A 183 -18.93 12.03 12.87
N SER A 184 -19.29 13.22 12.35
CA SER A 184 -19.28 13.47 10.90
C SER A 184 -17.87 13.49 10.30
N LEU A 185 -16.83 13.74 11.12
CA LEU A 185 -15.43 13.62 10.74
C LEU A 185 -14.96 12.17 10.89
N VAL A 186 -15.28 11.56 12.04
CA VAL A 186 -14.87 10.20 12.39
C VAL A 186 -15.40 9.16 11.39
N ASP A 187 -16.66 9.25 10.98
CA ASP A 187 -17.27 8.28 10.07
C ASP A 187 -16.63 8.28 8.67
N LYS A 188 -15.94 9.36 8.29
CA LYS A 188 -15.23 9.46 7.00
C LYS A 188 -13.96 8.63 6.95
N VAL A 189 -13.47 8.11 8.09
CA VAL A 189 -12.33 7.18 8.14
C VAL A 189 -12.61 5.93 7.29
N GLN A 190 -13.84 5.42 7.34
CA GLN A 190 -14.24 4.28 6.51
C GLN A 190 -14.17 4.62 5.01
N ILE A 191 -14.66 5.81 4.64
CA ILE A 191 -14.68 6.30 3.25
C ILE A 191 -13.25 6.47 2.73
N PHE A 192 -12.31 6.92 3.56
CA PHE A 192 -10.90 7.04 3.18
C PHE A 192 -10.32 5.72 2.65
N PHE A 193 -10.63 4.58 3.28
CA PHE A 193 -10.18 3.26 2.81
C PHE A 193 -10.73 2.92 1.41
N LEU A 194 -11.99 3.27 1.13
CA LEU A 194 -12.57 3.07 -0.20
C LEU A 194 -11.89 3.93 -1.26
N VAL A 195 -11.64 5.21 -0.96
CA VAL A 195 -10.98 6.14 -1.87
C VAL A 195 -9.54 5.69 -2.17
N VAL A 196 -8.74 5.41 -1.14
CA VAL A 196 -7.36 4.96 -1.31
C VAL A 196 -7.29 3.60 -2.00
N GLY A 197 -8.18 2.67 -1.65
CA GLY A 197 -8.26 1.37 -2.30
C GLY A 197 -8.61 1.47 -3.79
N ALA A 198 -9.55 2.35 -4.16
CA ALA A 198 -9.91 2.58 -5.56
C ALA A 198 -8.74 3.18 -6.36
N ILE A 199 -8.06 4.20 -5.83
CA ILE A 199 -6.88 4.78 -6.47
C ILE A 199 -5.79 3.73 -6.60
N LYS A 200 -5.58 2.89 -5.57
CA LYS A 200 -4.60 1.81 -5.61
C LYS A 200 -4.87 0.85 -6.76
N ILE A 201 -6.11 0.39 -6.92
CA ILE A 201 -6.47 -0.52 -8.02
C ILE A 201 -6.06 0.08 -9.36
N VAL A 202 -6.40 1.35 -9.60
CA VAL A 202 -6.07 2.04 -10.84
C VAL A 202 -4.54 2.11 -11.05
N THR A 203 -3.80 2.59 -10.05
CA THR A 203 -2.34 2.79 -10.17
C THR A 203 -1.61 1.47 -10.35
N THR A 204 -2.03 0.43 -9.64
CA THR A 204 -1.46 -0.92 -9.71
C THR A 204 -1.76 -1.60 -11.05
N LEU A 205 -2.99 -1.49 -11.57
CA LEU A 205 -3.34 -2.06 -12.88
C LEU A 205 -2.52 -1.39 -14.00
N ILE A 206 -2.44 -0.06 -13.99
CA ILE A 206 -1.62 0.69 -14.95
C ILE A 206 -0.14 0.32 -14.79
N GLY A 207 0.37 0.32 -13.55
CA GLY A 207 1.77 0.02 -13.25
C GLY A 207 2.19 -1.37 -13.73
N THR A 208 1.41 -2.39 -13.36
CA THR A 208 1.67 -3.78 -13.76
C THR A 208 1.55 -3.97 -15.27
N PHE A 209 0.60 -3.30 -15.92
CA PHE A 209 0.44 -3.34 -17.37
C PHE A 209 1.65 -2.73 -18.11
N LEU A 210 2.17 -1.59 -17.65
CA LEU A 210 3.37 -0.98 -18.21
C LEU A 210 4.61 -1.88 -18.01
N MET A 211 4.77 -2.50 -16.84
CA MET A 211 5.83 -3.47 -16.57
C MET A 211 5.76 -4.67 -17.52
N TYR A 212 4.54 -5.17 -17.78
CA TYR A 212 4.30 -6.26 -18.71
C TYR A 212 4.70 -5.90 -20.15
N ILE A 213 4.23 -4.75 -20.66
CA ILE A 213 4.56 -4.29 -22.02
C ILE A 213 6.07 -4.12 -22.19
N GLY A 214 6.72 -3.42 -21.25
CA GLY A 214 8.16 -3.13 -21.33
C GLY A 214 9.03 -4.39 -21.42
N THR A 215 8.56 -5.49 -20.83
CA THR A 215 9.31 -6.75 -20.74
C THR A 215 8.93 -7.79 -21.79
N ARG A 216 7.67 -7.81 -22.26
CA ARG A 216 7.22 -8.81 -23.25
C ARG A 216 8.06 -8.75 -24.54
N GLU A 217 8.51 -7.57 -24.91
CA GLU A 217 9.41 -7.37 -26.05
C GLU A 217 10.84 -7.89 -25.80
N ILE A 218 11.28 -8.04 -24.53
CA ILE A 218 12.65 -8.49 -24.16
C ILE A 218 12.81 -9.98 -24.47
N LEU A 219 11.80 -10.77 -24.13
CA LEU A 219 11.82 -12.22 -24.34
C LEU A 219 11.72 -12.62 -25.82
N GLN A 220 11.18 -11.76 -26.68
CA GLN A 220 11.13 -12.02 -28.13
C GLN A 220 12.49 -11.81 -28.81
N ASN A 221 13.31 -10.87 -28.33
CA ASN A 221 14.64 -10.60 -28.90
C ASN A 221 15.74 -11.57 -28.43
N ILE A 222 15.51 -12.37 -27.39
CA ILE A 222 16.47 -13.39 -26.91
C ILE A 222 16.27 -14.73 -27.65
N LYS A 223 15.12 -14.91 -28.32
CA LYS A 223 14.79 -16.12 -29.09
C LYS A 223 15.07 -15.99 -30.60
N GLN A 224 15.67 -14.88 -31.04
CA GLN A 224 16.16 -14.64 -32.41
C GLN A 224 17.68 -14.56 -32.38
#